data_AF-E1QQD9-F1
#
_entry.id   AF-E1QQD9-F1
#
_cell.length_a   1.000
_cell.length_b   1.000
_cell.length_c   1.000
_cell.angle_alpha   90.00
_cell.angle_beta   90.00
_cell.angle_gamma   90.00
#
_symmetry.space_group_name_H-M   'P 1'
#
loop_
_entity.id
_entity.type
_entity.pdbx_description
1 polymer ?
#
loop_
_entity_poly.entity_id
_entity_poly.type
_entity_poly.pdbx_seq_one_letter_code
_entity_poly.pdbx_strand_id
1 'polypeptide(L)'
;MNLREIVSDLVFIIRVPIEGVEFAVNESAKLSRAWNRVATILNSLGNPWMLPRDYRRELVALASTYFSAGSDPGITFLALMNKYTALLNQQIDFQTQALVAITVLSIMIGVLSFLIILGVPPIVGLVGIVMVPVIHYFQVEITRYDYGKPSIAGIVAGAIGYALGYLLHAGAEKIALLVLFGFGIGFAVFYIPQFLRFIRDYAGLGSRVLKSFGELLNSPSPEPLRPITIIERELMPLWDYAYSVGVREFVERIVMVVSAFVDYVKRSVTTGLVYGPFITIGYVFTLFTAYILSSLNAGAVIANVQMPITFNVSGISAALIPLAVSTAILTGKAMHSIGLGVVLIPLFLIPLIPLTW
;
A
#
# COMPACT_ATOMS: atom_id res chain seq x y z
N MET A 1 4.30 4.58 -5.58
CA MET A 1 5.69 5.00 -5.84
C MET A 1 6.40 3.88 -6.56
N ASN A 2 7.17 4.15 -7.62
CA ASN A 2 7.76 3.07 -8.43
C ASN A 2 9.06 2.56 -7.79
N LEU A 3 9.14 1.28 -7.46
CA LEU A 3 10.31 0.69 -6.80
C LEU A 3 11.60 0.88 -7.61
N ARG A 4 11.49 0.83 -8.94
CA ARG A 4 12.61 1.07 -9.87
C ARG A 4 13.22 2.46 -9.74
N GLU A 5 12.38 3.44 -9.43
CA GLU A 5 12.85 4.81 -9.25
C GLU A 5 13.70 4.94 -7.98
N ILE A 6 13.26 4.32 -6.89
CA ILE A 6 14.02 4.31 -5.63
C ILE A 6 15.35 3.58 -5.81
N VAL A 7 15.32 2.42 -6.49
CA VAL A 7 16.53 1.64 -6.79
C VAL A 7 17.49 2.41 -7.69
N SER A 8 16.99 3.17 -8.67
CA SER A 8 17.85 4.03 -9.51
C SER A 8 18.51 5.17 -8.71
N ASP A 9 17.85 5.67 -7.67
CA ASP A 9 18.44 6.64 -6.74
C ASP A 9 19.55 5.97 -5.89
N LEU A 10 19.39 4.70 -5.47
CA LEU A 10 20.44 3.92 -4.80
C LEU A 10 21.68 3.78 -5.70
N VAL A 11 21.48 3.39 -6.96
CA VAL A 11 22.56 3.24 -7.96
C VAL A 11 23.33 4.54 -8.11
N PHE A 12 22.63 5.68 -8.15
CA PHE A 12 23.27 7.00 -8.22
C PHE A 12 24.16 7.24 -7.01
N ILE A 13 23.62 7.10 -5.80
CA ILE A 13 24.33 7.37 -4.53
C ILE A 13 25.58 6.50 -4.38
N ILE A 14 25.51 5.25 -4.83
CA ILE A 14 26.60 4.28 -4.75
C ILE A 14 27.70 4.57 -5.77
N ARG A 15 27.32 4.89 -7.01
CA ARG A 15 28.27 5.07 -8.13
C ARG A 15 28.94 6.45 -8.15
N VAL A 16 28.18 7.50 -7.79
CA VAL A 16 28.66 8.89 -7.83
C VAL A 16 30.02 9.07 -7.19
N PRO A 17 30.28 8.64 -5.94
CA PRO A 17 31.54 8.94 -5.25
C PRO A 17 32.79 8.29 -5.89
N ILE A 18 32.61 7.31 -6.77
CA ILE A 18 33.71 6.52 -7.36
C ILE A 18 33.87 6.84 -8.85
N GLU A 19 32.76 6.82 -9.58
CA GLU A 19 32.74 6.93 -11.04
C GLU A 19 32.42 8.35 -11.53
N GLY A 20 32.08 9.25 -10.60
CA GLY A 20 31.71 10.63 -10.91
C GLY A 20 30.25 10.82 -11.27
N VAL A 21 29.84 12.09 -11.35
CA VAL A 21 28.43 12.48 -11.50
C VAL A 21 27.85 12.03 -12.84
N GLU A 22 28.54 12.29 -13.96
CA GLU A 22 28.02 12.00 -15.30
C GLU A 22 27.79 10.51 -15.54
N PHE A 23 28.74 9.67 -15.12
CA PHE A 23 28.62 8.23 -15.25
C PHE A 23 27.44 7.69 -14.43
N ALA A 24 27.33 8.11 -13.16
CA ALA A 24 26.26 7.66 -12.30
C ALA A 24 24.87 8.12 -12.77
N VAL A 25 24.75 9.33 -13.35
CA VAL A 25 23.50 9.80 -13.98
C VAL A 25 23.09 8.87 -15.13
N ASN A 26 24.03 8.50 -16.00
CA ASN A 26 23.75 7.64 -17.16
C ASN A 26 23.38 6.20 -16.76
N GLU A 27 23.99 5.65 -15.72
CA GLU A 27 23.60 4.33 -15.20
C GLU A 27 22.22 4.36 -14.54
N SER A 28 21.92 5.38 -13.74
CA SER A 28 20.58 5.55 -13.14
C SER A 28 19.49 5.80 -14.19
N ALA A 29 19.84 6.43 -15.31
CA ALA A 29 18.94 6.68 -16.43
C ALA A 29 18.43 5.37 -17.08
N LYS A 30 19.28 4.34 -17.21
CA LYS A 30 18.87 3.03 -17.74
C LYS A 30 17.73 2.38 -16.96
N LEU A 31 17.63 2.69 -15.66
CA LEU A 31 16.66 2.09 -14.74
C LEU A 31 15.38 2.93 -14.57
N SER A 32 15.45 4.24 -14.81
CA SER A 32 14.37 5.17 -14.49
C SER A 32 14.13 6.21 -15.57
N ARG A 33 12.84 6.42 -15.90
CA ARG A 33 12.40 7.48 -16.82
C ARG A 33 12.72 8.87 -16.29
N ALA A 34 12.69 9.07 -14.98
CA ALA A 34 12.97 10.37 -14.39
C ALA A 34 14.47 10.70 -14.47
N TRP A 35 15.34 9.71 -14.24
CA TRP A 35 16.78 9.87 -14.47
C TRP A 35 17.12 10.01 -15.95
N ASN A 36 16.39 9.37 -16.86
CA ASN A 36 16.56 9.63 -18.31
C ASN A 36 16.32 11.10 -18.66
N ARG A 37 15.31 11.76 -18.08
CA ARG A 37 15.07 13.19 -18.29
C ARG A 37 16.22 14.04 -17.73
N VAL A 38 16.70 13.71 -16.53
CA VAL A 38 17.86 14.37 -15.93
C VAL A 38 19.11 14.22 -16.80
N ALA A 39 19.41 13.00 -17.25
CA ALA A 39 20.53 12.72 -18.15
C ALA A 39 20.43 13.49 -19.46
N THR A 40 19.25 13.53 -20.08
CA THR A 40 19.02 14.27 -21.33
C THR A 40 19.34 15.75 -21.15
N ILE A 41 18.82 16.37 -20.08
CA ILE A 41 19.02 17.80 -19.81
C ILE A 41 20.49 18.07 -19.46
N LEU A 42 21.09 17.25 -18.59
CA LEU A 42 22.46 17.42 -18.15
C LEU A 42 23.47 17.25 -19.29
N ASN A 43 23.28 16.25 -20.16
CA ASN A 43 24.11 16.04 -21.34
C ASN A 43 23.92 17.14 -22.39
N SER A 44 22.74 17.78 -22.46
CA SER A 44 22.47 18.86 -23.42
C SER A 44 22.95 20.25 -22.97
N LEU A 45 22.91 20.55 -21.67
CA LEU A 45 23.20 21.88 -21.12
C LEU A 45 24.48 21.94 -20.30
N GLY A 46 25.04 20.80 -19.89
CA GLY A 46 26.27 20.71 -19.10
C GLY A 46 26.19 21.34 -17.70
N ASN A 47 24.98 21.72 -17.23
CA ASN A 47 24.82 22.48 -16.00
C ASN A 47 23.76 21.85 -15.05
N PRO A 48 24.18 21.33 -13.88
CA PRO A 48 23.28 20.80 -12.85
C PRO A 48 22.20 21.78 -12.37
N TRP A 49 22.47 23.08 -12.41
CA TRP A 49 21.58 24.12 -11.90
C TRP A 49 20.40 24.44 -12.85
N MET A 50 20.46 23.96 -14.10
CA MET A 50 19.38 24.13 -15.08
C MET A 50 18.34 23.01 -15.05
N LEU A 51 18.54 21.98 -14.23
CA LEU A 51 17.55 20.92 -14.04
C LEU A 51 16.25 21.48 -13.42
N PRO A 52 15.08 20.86 -13.66
CA PRO A 52 13.85 21.20 -12.93
C PRO A 52 14.04 21.08 -11.40
N ARG A 53 13.37 21.93 -10.62
CA ARG A 53 13.44 21.89 -9.14
C ARG A 53 12.77 20.63 -8.61
N ASP A 54 13.57 19.58 -8.44
CA ASP A 54 13.16 18.27 -7.95
C ASP A 54 14.26 17.64 -7.07
N TYR A 55 13.89 16.61 -6.30
CA TYR A 55 14.84 15.86 -5.45
C TYR A 55 16.11 15.38 -6.19
N ARG A 56 15.97 14.85 -7.41
CA ARG A 56 17.10 14.33 -8.20
C ARG A 56 18.04 15.43 -8.68
N ARG A 57 17.52 16.63 -8.94
CA ARG A 57 18.36 17.81 -9.18
C ARG A 57 19.18 18.13 -7.94
N GLU A 58 18.57 18.12 -6.77
CA GLU A 58 19.29 18.40 -5.52
C GLU A 58 20.38 17.37 -5.26
N LEU A 59 20.14 16.09 -5.55
CA LEU A 59 21.16 15.04 -5.47
C LEU A 59 22.33 15.32 -6.43
N VAL A 60 22.05 15.63 -7.69
CA VAL A 60 23.07 15.94 -8.70
C VAL A 60 23.84 17.20 -8.32
N ALA A 61 23.16 18.27 -7.91
CA ALA A 61 23.79 19.52 -7.49
C ALA A 61 24.68 19.32 -6.25
N LEU A 62 24.22 18.55 -5.26
CA LEU A 62 24.99 18.19 -4.08
C LEU A 62 26.26 17.43 -4.50
N ALA A 63 26.10 16.38 -5.30
CA ALA A 63 27.21 15.58 -5.81
C ALA A 63 28.23 16.44 -6.58
N SER A 64 27.78 17.25 -7.54
CA SER A 64 28.64 18.16 -8.31
C SER A 64 29.40 19.15 -7.43
N THR A 65 28.78 19.64 -6.35
CA THR A 65 29.42 20.55 -5.40
C THR A 65 30.58 19.86 -4.68
N TYR A 66 30.36 18.66 -4.11
CA TYR A 66 31.41 17.90 -3.43
C TYR A 66 32.55 17.47 -4.37
N PHE A 67 32.21 17.08 -5.60
CA PHE A 67 33.21 16.78 -6.64
C PHE A 67 34.05 18.00 -7.02
N SER A 68 33.41 19.15 -7.25
CA SER A 68 34.11 20.40 -7.57
C SER A 68 35.01 20.90 -6.43
N ALA A 69 34.64 20.58 -5.19
CA ALA A 69 35.41 20.90 -3.99
C ALA A 69 36.57 19.91 -3.72
N GLY A 70 36.74 18.86 -4.53
CA GLY A 70 37.75 17.83 -4.31
C GLY A 70 37.56 17.04 -3.01
N SER A 71 36.30 16.89 -2.57
CA SER A 71 35.99 16.22 -1.30
C SER A 71 36.23 14.72 -1.38
N ASP A 72 36.58 14.12 -0.24
CA ASP A 72 36.75 12.67 -0.13
C ASP A 72 35.47 11.91 -0.56
N PRO A 73 35.58 10.78 -1.30
CA PRO A 73 34.45 9.96 -1.70
C PRO A 73 33.55 9.51 -0.53
N GLY A 74 34.11 9.26 0.65
CA GLY A 74 33.34 8.90 1.84
C GLY A 74 32.43 10.02 2.32
N ILE A 75 32.92 11.26 2.32
CA ILE A 75 32.14 12.44 2.71
C ILE A 75 31.01 12.70 1.71
N THR A 76 31.32 12.62 0.42
CA THR A 76 30.34 12.76 -0.67
C THR A 76 29.23 11.72 -0.54
N PHE A 77 29.60 10.47 -0.28
CA PHE A 77 28.67 9.37 -0.04
C PHE A 77 27.76 9.65 1.16
N LEU A 78 28.33 10.04 2.32
CA LEU A 78 27.56 10.30 3.53
C LEU A 78 26.57 11.45 3.35
N ALA A 79 26.95 12.51 2.63
CA ALA A 79 26.06 13.63 2.33
C ALA A 79 24.86 13.18 1.47
N LEU A 80 25.11 12.38 0.43
CA LEU A 80 24.07 11.81 -0.43
C LEU A 80 23.18 10.83 0.34
N MET A 81 23.77 9.99 1.18
CA MET A 81 23.07 9.02 2.04
C MET A 81 22.16 9.72 3.06
N ASN A 82 22.61 10.80 3.68
CA ASN A 82 21.79 11.61 4.59
C ASN A 82 20.59 12.21 3.86
N LYS A 83 20.81 12.75 2.66
CA LYS A 83 19.74 13.30 1.82
C LYS A 83 18.74 12.22 1.39
N TYR A 84 19.22 11.03 1.07
CA TYR A 84 18.39 9.87 0.73
C TYR A 84 17.57 9.37 1.93
N THR A 85 18.18 9.24 3.09
CA THR A 85 17.50 8.83 4.31
C THR A 85 16.42 9.84 4.71
N ALA A 86 16.69 11.15 4.56
CA ALA A 86 15.71 12.21 4.77
C ALA A 86 14.50 12.08 3.82
N LEU A 87 14.73 11.78 2.53
CA LEU A 87 13.65 11.51 1.58
C LEU A 87 12.82 10.29 2.02
N LEU A 88 13.46 9.17 2.35
CA LEU A 88 12.76 7.95 2.75
C LEU A 88 11.88 8.18 3.98
N ASN A 89 12.38 8.91 4.98
CA ASN A 89 11.60 9.28 6.17
C ASN A 89 10.43 10.20 5.81
N GLN A 90 10.66 11.23 4.99
CA GLN A 90 9.61 12.13 4.53
C GLN A 90 8.50 11.36 3.79
N GLN A 91 8.85 10.35 3.00
CA GLN A 91 7.87 9.50 2.31
C GLN A 91 7.04 8.66 3.30
N ILE A 92 7.65 8.13 4.36
CA ILE A 92 6.92 7.44 5.44
C ILE A 92 5.97 8.41 6.15
N ASP A 93 6.40 9.65 6.40
CA ASP A 93 5.57 10.67 7.03
C ASP A 93 4.36 11.03 6.16
N PHE A 94 4.56 11.23 4.85
CA PHE A 94 3.46 11.45 3.91
C PHE A 94 2.50 10.26 3.84
N GLN A 95 3.04 9.03 3.80
CA GLN A 95 2.20 7.83 3.85
C GLN A 95 1.36 7.79 5.14
N THR A 96 1.97 8.09 6.28
CA THR A 96 1.31 8.10 7.59
C THR A 96 0.22 9.17 7.64
N GLN A 97 0.51 10.39 7.22
CA GLN A 97 -0.45 11.49 7.15
C GLN A 97 -1.62 11.18 6.21
N ALA A 98 -1.34 10.59 5.04
CA ALA A 98 -2.38 10.17 4.10
C ALA A 98 -3.30 9.11 4.72
N LEU A 99 -2.75 8.10 5.39
CA LEU A 99 -3.53 7.05 6.07
C LEU A 99 -4.35 7.60 7.24
N VAL A 100 -3.81 8.55 8.00
CA VAL A 100 -4.55 9.26 9.06
C VAL A 100 -5.71 10.06 8.47
N ALA A 101 -5.48 10.83 7.40
CA ALA A 101 -6.52 11.59 6.73
C ALA A 101 -7.65 10.69 6.20
N ILE A 102 -7.29 9.55 5.59
CA ILE A 102 -8.25 8.54 5.12
C ILE A 102 -9.04 7.95 6.28
N THR A 103 -8.40 7.69 7.42
CA THR A 103 -9.06 7.18 8.63
C THR A 103 -10.09 8.19 9.14
N VAL A 104 -9.71 9.46 9.28
CA VAL A 104 -10.62 10.53 9.70
C VAL A 104 -11.78 10.68 8.72
N LEU A 105 -11.51 10.68 7.41
CA LEU A 105 -12.54 10.80 6.40
C LEU A 105 -13.49 9.60 6.39
N SER A 106 -12.97 8.40 6.66
CA SER A 106 -13.78 7.17 6.81
C SER A 106 -14.69 7.23 8.04
N ILE A 107 -14.19 7.81 9.15
CA ILE A 107 -15.02 8.09 10.34
C ILE A 107 -16.13 9.09 9.98
N MET A 108 -15.81 10.18 9.29
CA MET A 108 -16.80 11.17 8.86
C MET A 108 -17.84 10.56 7.91
N ILE A 109 -17.44 9.70 6.98
CA ILE A 109 -18.35 8.96 6.08
C ILE A 109 -19.26 8.03 6.89
N GLY A 110 -18.73 7.33 7.90
CA GLY A 110 -19.53 6.50 8.81
C GLY A 110 -20.58 7.32 9.56
N VAL A 111 -20.20 8.47 10.11
CA VAL A 111 -21.12 9.41 10.76
C VAL A 111 -22.14 9.98 9.78
N LEU A 112 -21.76 10.35 8.56
CA LEU A 112 -22.69 10.84 7.55
C LEU A 112 -23.66 9.74 7.08
N SER A 113 -23.21 8.48 7.03
CA SER A 113 -24.06 7.34 6.69
C SER A 113 -25.18 7.12 7.71
N PHE A 114 -25.01 7.61 8.94
CA PHE A 114 -26.08 7.65 9.95
C PHE A 114 -27.27 8.50 9.51
N LEU A 115 -27.04 9.61 8.80
CA LEU A 115 -28.13 10.46 8.31
C LEU A 115 -29.05 9.68 7.36
N ILE A 116 -28.51 8.70 6.64
CA ILE A 116 -29.29 7.82 5.75
C ILE A 116 -30.22 6.92 6.55
N ILE A 117 -29.76 6.39 7.68
CA ILE A 117 -30.58 5.60 8.61
C ILE A 117 -31.73 6.44 9.19
N LEU A 118 -31.50 7.75 9.36
CA LEU A 118 -32.51 8.74 9.75
C LEU A 118 -33.41 9.24 8.61
N GLY A 119 -33.28 8.69 7.40
CA GLY A 119 -34.15 9.00 6.26
C GLY A 119 -33.63 10.10 5.31
N VAL A 120 -32.39 10.55 5.45
CA VAL A 120 -31.75 11.48 4.49
C VAL A 120 -31.31 10.70 3.23
N PRO A 121 -31.45 11.25 2.00
CA PRO A 121 -31.08 10.53 0.77
C PRO A 121 -29.61 10.07 0.74
N PRO A 122 -29.31 8.88 0.18
CA PRO A 122 -27.98 8.31 0.20
C PRO A 122 -27.04 9.00 -0.80
N ILE A 123 -26.02 9.70 -0.30
CA ILE A 123 -24.91 10.24 -1.13
C ILE A 123 -23.56 9.57 -0.79
N VAL A 124 -23.44 8.84 0.33
CA VAL A 124 -22.16 8.75 1.05
C VAL A 124 -21.45 7.38 0.97
N GLY A 125 -22.16 6.27 0.68
CA GLY A 125 -21.62 4.91 0.88
C GLY A 125 -20.45 4.48 -0.03
N LEU A 126 -20.31 5.06 -1.23
CA LEU A 126 -19.27 4.69 -2.22
C LEU A 126 -18.13 5.72 -2.33
N VAL A 127 -18.23 6.87 -1.65
CA VAL A 127 -17.18 7.91 -1.67
C VAL A 127 -15.84 7.38 -1.17
N GLY A 128 -15.88 6.39 -0.27
CA GLY A 128 -14.71 5.65 0.21
C GLY A 128 -13.81 5.13 -0.92
N ILE A 129 -14.38 4.60 -2.00
CA ILE A 129 -13.61 3.98 -3.09
C ILE A 129 -12.74 5.02 -3.83
N VAL A 130 -13.14 6.29 -3.84
CA VAL A 130 -12.38 7.39 -4.44
C VAL A 130 -11.03 7.60 -3.74
N MET A 131 -10.85 7.09 -2.52
CA MET A 131 -9.58 7.19 -1.78
C MET A 131 -8.57 6.10 -2.17
N VAL A 132 -8.99 5.04 -2.87
CA VAL A 132 -8.11 3.93 -3.28
C VAL A 132 -6.89 4.39 -4.10
N PRO A 133 -7.01 5.31 -5.08
CA PRO A 133 -5.87 5.84 -5.81
C PRO A 133 -4.84 6.52 -4.90
N VAL A 134 -5.29 7.25 -3.89
CA VAL A 134 -4.40 7.94 -2.93
C VAL A 134 -3.59 6.92 -2.13
N ILE A 135 -4.24 5.87 -1.61
CA ILE A 135 -3.53 4.78 -0.91
C ILE A 135 -2.53 4.11 -1.84
N HIS A 136 -2.95 3.82 -3.08
CA HIS A 136 -2.10 3.15 -4.05
C HIS A 136 -0.85 3.97 -4.40
N TYR A 137 -0.95 5.29 -4.44
CA TYR A 137 0.17 6.17 -4.75
C TYR A 137 1.31 6.05 -3.72
N PHE A 138 1.00 5.95 -2.43
CA PHE A 138 1.99 5.89 -1.36
C PHE A 138 2.45 4.48 -0.99
N GLN A 139 1.80 3.45 -1.53
CA GLN A 139 2.09 2.08 -1.18
C GLN A 139 3.27 1.50 -1.99
N VAL A 140 4.12 0.73 -1.32
CA VAL A 140 5.22 -0.02 -1.96
C VAL A 140 4.70 -1.35 -2.51
N GLU A 141 4.89 -1.58 -3.81
CA GLU A 141 4.55 -2.86 -4.44
C GLU A 141 5.69 -3.87 -4.26
N ILE A 142 5.46 -4.90 -3.43
CA ILE A 142 6.45 -5.94 -3.13
C ILE A 142 6.25 -7.19 -4.00
N THR A 143 4.99 -7.47 -4.36
CA THR A 143 4.60 -8.63 -5.16
C THR A 143 3.50 -8.26 -6.17
N ARG A 144 3.52 -8.92 -7.33
CA ARG A 144 2.44 -8.83 -8.31
C ARG A 144 1.44 -9.94 -8.03
N TYR A 145 0.22 -9.55 -7.70
CA TYR A 145 -0.89 -10.49 -7.50
C TYR A 145 -1.54 -10.86 -8.83
N ASP A 146 -1.90 -12.14 -8.98
CA ASP A 146 -2.80 -12.57 -10.03
C ASP A 146 -4.24 -12.46 -9.50
N TYR A 147 -4.94 -11.45 -9.99
CA TYR A 147 -6.35 -11.22 -9.68
C TYR A 147 -7.31 -11.98 -10.60
N GLY A 148 -6.83 -12.54 -11.72
CA GLY A 148 -7.70 -13.19 -12.71
C GLY A 148 -8.43 -14.41 -12.15
N LYS A 149 -7.69 -15.38 -11.61
CA LYS A 149 -8.28 -16.60 -11.03
C LYS A 149 -9.15 -16.32 -9.81
N PRO A 150 -8.73 -15.50 -8.82
CA PRO A 150 -9.60 -15.10 -7.71
C PRO A 150 -10.89 -14.41 -8.16
N SER A 151 -10.83 -13.55 -9.17
CA SER A 151 -12.01 -12.82 -9.65
C SER A 151 -13.02 -13.76 -10.32
N ILE A 152 -12.55 -14.69 -11.15
CA ILE A 152 -13.42 -15.71 -11.78
C ILE A 152 -14.10 -16.56 -10.72
N ALA A 153 -13.35 -17.06 -9.73
CA ALA A 153 -13.89 -17.84 -8.64
C ALA A 153 -14.91 -17.05 -7.79
N GLY A 154 -14.62 -15.77 -7.51
CA GLY A 154 -15.55 -14.87 -6.86
C GLY A 154 -16.85 -14.68 -7.65
N ILE A 155 -16.77 -14.43 -8.95
CA ILE A 155 -17.97 -14.27 -9.81
C ILE A 155 -18.83 -15.54 -9.79
N VAL A 156 -18.21 -16.72 -9.94
CA VAL A 156 -18.93 -18.00 -9.90
C VAL A 156 -19.61 -18.21 -8.55
N ALA A 157 -18.90 -17.97 -7.44
CA ALA A 157 -19.46 -18.13 -6.10
C ALA A 157 -20.55 -17.08 -5.80
N GLY A 158 -20.41 -15.85 -6.31
CA GLY A 158 -21.46 -14.83 -6.25
C GLY A 158 -22.71 -15.22 -7.03
N ALA A 159 -22.57 -15.83 -8.21
CA ALA A 159 -23.69 -16.36 -8.99
C ALA A 159 -24.41 -17.51 -8.27
N ILE A 160 -23.68 -18.38 -7.57
CA ILE A 160 -24.26 -19.40 -6.69
C ILE A 160 -25.06 -18.73 -5.56
N GLY A 161 -24.51 -17.68 -4.93
CA GLY A 161 -25.21 -16.89 -3.91
C GLY A 161 -26.51 -16.26 -4.44
N TYR A 162 -26.49 -15.75 -5.67
CA TYR A 162 -27.70 -15.23 -6.34
C TYR A 162 -28.74 -16.32 -6.54
N ALA A 163 -28.34 -17.48 -7.10
CA ALA A 163 -29.24 -18.60 -7.33
C ALA A 163 -29.87 -19.12 -6.03
N LEU A 164 -29.09 -19.24 -4.95
CA LEU A 164 -29.59 -19.60 -3.63
C LEU A 164 -30.59 -18.56 -3.10
N GLY A 165 -30.27 -17.27 -3.20
CA GLY A 165 -31.18 -16.21 -2.77
C GLY A 165 -32.51 -16.23 -3.53
N TYR A 166 -32.47 -16.47 -4.84
CA TYR A 166 -33.66 -16.61 -5.67
C TYR A 166 -34.49 -17.85 -5.30
N LEU A 167 -33.85 -19.01 -5.11
CA LEU A 167 -34.51 -20.27 -4.70
C LEU A 167 -35.19 -20.14 -3.33
N LEU A 168 -34.59 -19.40 -2.41
CA LEU A 168 -35.13 -19.12 -1.08
C LEU A 168 -36.21 -18.03 -1.07
N HIS A 169 -36.58 -17.48 -2.23
CA HIS A 169 -37.54 -16.36 -2.36
C HIS A 169 -37.15 -15.17 -1.46
N ALA A 170 -35.85 -14.92 -1.33
CA ALA A 170 -35.34 -13.90 -0.45
C ALA A 170 -35.56 -12.50 -1.07
N GLY A 171 -35.78 -11.49 -0.22
CA GLY A 171 -35.86 -10.10 -0.67
C GLY A 171 -34.54 -9.62 -1.30
N ALA A 172 -34.59 -8.55 -2.10
CA ALA A 172 -33.46 -8.04 -2.86
C ALA A 172 -32.19 -7.79 -2.00
N GLU A 173 -32.36 -7.33 -0.76
CA GLU A 173 -31.27 -7.08 0.18
C GLU A 173 -30.56 -8.37 0.62
N LYS A 174 -31.35 -9.41 0.92
CA LYS A 174 -30.84 -10.74 1.31
C LYS A 174 -30.11 -11.40 0.14
N ILE A 175 -30.62 -11.23 -1.08
CA ILE A 175 -29.93 -11.68 -2.31
C ILE A 175 -28.60 -10.94 -2.44
N ALA A 176 -28.57 -9.61 -2.30
CA ALA A 176 -27.35 -8.82 -2.40
C ALA A 176 -26.28 -9.26 -1.37
N LEU A 177 -26.68 -9.52 -0.12
CA LEU A 177 -25.80 -10.08 0.90
C LEU A 177 -25.22 -11.43 0.47
N LEU A 178 -26.06 -12.37 0.02
CA LEU A 178 -25.62 -13.70 -0.40
C LEU A 178 -24.66 -13.64 -1.60
N VAL A 179 -24.89 -12.75 -2.56
CA VAL A 179 -23.98 -12.52 -3.69
C VAL A 179 -22.62 -12.02 -3.22
N LEU A 180 -22.61 -11.00 -2.36
CA LEU A 180 -21.35 -10.41 -1.87
C LEU A 180 -20.57 -11.37 -0.95
N PHE A 181 -21.28 -12.15 -0.12
CA PHE A 181 -20.69 -13.24 0.66
C PHE A 181 -20.07 -14.30 -0.24
N GLY A 182 -20.84 -14.80 -1.21
CA GLY A 182 -20.37 -15.78 -2.19
C GLY A 182 -19.14 -15.26 -2.92
N PHE A 183 -19.19 -14.02 -3.41
CA PHE A 183 -18.08 -13.37 -4.10
C PHE A 183 -16.80 -13.30 -3.24
N GLY A 184 -16.91 -12.77 -2.03
CA GLY A 184 -15.75 -12.64 -1.13
C GLY A 184 -15.14 -13.99 -0.75
N ILE A 185 -15.97 -14.99 -0.45
CA ILE A 185 -15.51 -16.35 -0.10
C ILE A 185 -14.85 -17.02 -1.31
N GLY A 186 -15.49 -17.01 -2.48
CA GLY A 186 -14.94 -17.59 -3.71
C GLY A 186 -13.62 -16.95 -4.12
N PHE A 187 -13.52 -15.62 -3.97
CA PHE A 187 -12.29 -14.89 -4.21
C PHE A 187 -11.18 -15.29 -3.23
N ALA A 188 -11.52 -15.45 -1.95
CA ALA A 188 -10.57 -15.79 -0.89
C ALA A 188 -9.86 -17.13 -1.12
N VAL A 189 -10.55 -18.13 -1.69
CA VAL A 189 -9.98 -19.47 -1.95
C VAL A 189 -8.67 -19.40 -2.74
N PHE A 190 -8.59 -18.54 -3.75
CA PHE A 190 -7.41 -18.41 -4.59
C PHE A 190 -6.50 -17.24 -4.21
N TYR A 191 -7.02 -16.24 -3.49
CA TYR A 191 -6.23 -15.09 -3.06
C TYR A 191 -5.45 -15.36 -1.76
N ILE A 192 -6.05 -15.98 -0.74
CA ILE A 192 -5.40 -16.22 0.56
C ILE A 192 -4.08 -16.98 0.42
N PRO A 193 -3.97 -18.07 -0.39
CA PRO A 193 -2.69 -18.76 -0.57
C PRO A 193 -1.59 -17.86 -1.15
N GLN A 194 -1.93 -16.92 -2.04
CA GLN A 194 -0.98 -15.95 -2.59
C GLN A 194 -0.54 -14.95 -1.51
N PHE A 195 -1.49 -14.48 -0.70
CA PHE A 195 -1.21 -13.54 0.38
C PHE A 195 -0.35 -14.16 1.50
N LEU A 196 -0.60 -15.42 1.87
CA LEU A 196 0.22 -16.13 2.87
C LEU A 196 1.66 -16.35 2.39
N ARG A 197 1.85 -16.69 1.11
CA ARG A 197 3.20 -16.75 0.50
C ARG A 197 3.88 -15.40 0.60
N PHE A 198 3.18 -14.32 0.27
CA PHE A 198 3.71 -12.96 0.41
C PHE A 198 4.15 -12.65 1.86
N ILE A 199 3.33 -12.93 2.88
CA ILE A 199 3.71 -12.66 4.29
C ILE A 199 4.99 -13.39 4.65
N ARG A 200 5.08 -14.68 4.31
CA ARG A 200 6.28 -15.50 4.56
C ARG A 200 7.51 -14.92 3.85
N ASP A 201 7.34 -14.54 2.59
CA ASP A 201 8.45 -14.05 1.77
C ASP A 201 8.91 -12.65 2.24
N TYR A 202 7.98 -11.78 2.67
CA TYR A 202 8.24 -10.48 3.28
C TYR A 202 8.93 -10.59 4.65
N ALA A 203 8.46 -11.46 5.54
CA ALA A 203 9.02 -11.61 6.88
C ALA A 203 10.52 -11.98 6.84
N GLY A 204 10.94 -12.76 5.85
CA GLY A 204 12.35 -13.10 5.62
C GLY A 204 13.12 -12.15 4.70
N LEU A 205 12.49 -11.13 4.11
CA LEU A 205 13.13 -10.29 3.10
C LEU A 205 14.36 -9.56 3.64
N GLY A 206 14.21 -8.91 4.80
CA GLY A 206 15.30 -8.13 5.36
C GLY A 206 16.51 -8.97 5.72
N SER A 207 16.31 -10.15 6.30
CA SER A 207 17.41 -11.04 6.66
C SER A 207 18.08 -11.63 5.41
N ARG A 208 17.32 -12.03 4.38
CA ARG A 208 17.90 -12.56 3.13
C ARG A 208 18.73 -11.52 2.39
N VAL A 209 18.20 -10.31 2.21
CA VAL A 209 18.89 -9.23 1.49
C VAL A 209 20.15 -8.82 2.25
N LEU A 210 20.03 -8.48 3.54
CA LEU A 210 21.17 -8.00 4.32
C LEU A 210 22.24 -9.07 4.53
N LYS A 211 21.84 -10.34 4.68
CA LYS A 211 22.80 -11.45 4.76
C LYS A 211 23.58 -11.59 3.46
N SER A 212 22.93 -11.59 2.30
CA SER A 212 23.61 -11.75 1.00
C SER A 212 24.58 -10.60 0.69
N PHE A 213 24.21 -9.35 1.02
CA PHE A 213 25.14 -8.21 0.90
C PHE A 213 26.23 -8.22 1.99
N GLY A 214 25.93 -8.67 3.21
CA GLY A 214 26.91 -8.79 4.29
C GLY A 214 27.92 -9.93 4.08
N GLU A 215 27.54 -10.98 3.35
CA GLU A 215 28.44 -12.06 2.95
C GLU A 215 29.51 -11.58 1.97
N LEU A 216 29.25 -10.55 1.16
CA LEU A 216 30.27 -9.94 0.29
C LEU A 216 31.47 -9.38 1.10
N LEU A 217 31.26 -9.03 2.37
CA LEU A 217 32.32 -8.51 3.25
C LEU A 217 33.10 -9.61 3.96
N ASN A 218 32.47 -10.75 4.22
CA ASN A 218 32.92 -11.72 5.22
C ASN A 218 33.12 -13.14 4.67
N SER A 219 32.61 -13.43 3.47
CA SER A 219 32.65 -14.76 2.87
C SER A 219 33.52 -14.77 1.61
N PRO A 220 34.43 -15.75 1.45
CA PRO A 220 35.19 -15.95 0.21
C PRO A 220 34.31 -16.35 -0.99
N SER A 221 33.14 -16.94 -0.73
CA SER A 221 32.16 -17.34 -1.74
C SER A 221 30.77 -16.90 -1.28
N PRO A 222 30.40 -15.63 -1.51
CA PRO A 222 29.13 -15.07 -1.06
C PRO A 222 27.96 -15.66 -1.87
N GLU A 223 26.84 -15.95 -1.21
CA GLU A 223 25.65 -16.43 -1.92
C GLU A 223 24.91 -15.26 -2.62
N PRO A 224 24.55 -15.40 -3.90
CA PRO A 224 23.83 -14.37 -4.64
C PRO A 224 22.39 -14.20 -4.17
N LEU A 225 21.83 -13.01 -4.38
CA LEU A 225 20.41 -12.76 -4.13
C LEU A 225 19.54 -13.67 -4.99
N ARG A 226 18.55 -14.30 -4.35
CA ARG A 226 17.54 -15.09 -5.04
C ARG A 226 16.33 -14.20 -5.32
N PRO A 227 15.84 -14.12 -6.58
CA PRO A 227 14.79 -13.17 -6.97
C PRO A 227 13.40 -13.71 -6.59
N ILE A 228 13.12 -13.85 -5.30
CA ILE A 228 11.83 -14.33 -4.77
C ILE A 228 10.81 -13.18 -4.81
N THR A 229 11.23 -11.99 -4.41
CA THR A 229 10.42 -10.75 -4.41
C THR A 229 10.87 -9.77 -5.50
N ILE A 230 10.02 -8.79 -5.82
CA ILE A 230 10.38 -7.73 -6.78
C ILE A 230 11.60 -6.94 -6.26
N ILE A 231 11.67 -6.72 -4.95
CA ILE A 231 12.79 -6.03 -4.31
C ILE A 231 14.11 -6.75 -4.54
N GLU A 232 14.18 -8.06 -4.28
CA GLU A 232 15.41 -8.84 -4.49
C GLU A 232 15.82 -8.85 -5.97
N ARG A 233 14.84 -8.90 -6.88
CA ARG A 233 15.12 -8.82 -8.33
C ARG A 233 15.70 -7.46 -8.73
N GLU A 234 15.18 -6.37 -8.19
CA GLU A 234 15.63 -5.02 -8.52
C GLU A 234 16.96 -4.68 -7.83
N LEU A 235 17.32 -5.35 -6.72
CA LEU A 235 18.62 -5.23 -6.06
C LEU A 235 19.72 -6.12 -6.66
N MET A 236 19.38 -7.11 -7.47
CA MET A 236 20.34 -8.04 -8.07
C MET A 236 21.44 -7.33 -8.90
N PRO A 237 21.15 -6.35 -9.77
CA PRO A 237 22.20 -5.63 -10.50
C PRO A 237 23.18 -4.89 -9.59
N LEU A 238 22.72 -4.41 -8.42
CA LEU A 238 23.57 -3.77 -7.43
C LEU A 238 24.48 -4.78 -6.74
N TRP A 239 23.99 -5.99 -6.49
CA TRP A 239 24.79 -7.06 -5.89
C TRP A 239 25.86 -7.58 -6.85
N ASP A 240 25.49 -7.83 -8.12
CA ASP A 240 26.45 -8.26 -9.14
C ASP A 240 27.57 -7.21 -9.32
N TYR A 241 27.20 -5.93 -9.26
CA TYR A 241 28.17 -4.84 -9.30
C TYR A 241 29.09 -4.83 -8.06
N ALA A 242 28.52 -4.95 -6.86
CA ALA A 242 29.29 -5.03 -5.61
C ALA A 242 30.30 -6.18 -5.62
N TYR A 243 29.87 -7.35 -6.10
CA TYR A 243 30.71 -8.53 -6.25
C TYR A 243 31.86 -8.30 -7.25
N SER A 244 31.57 -7.65 -8.39
CA SER A 244 32.59 -7.37 -9.42
C SER A 244 33.67 -6.39 -8.96
N VAL A 245 33.32 -5.43 -8.11
CA VAL A 245 34.26 -4.40 -7.62
C VAL A 245 35.16 -4.98 -6.54
N GLY A 246 34.64 -5.81 -5.63
CA GLY A 246 35.42 -6.52 -4.62
C GLY A 246 36.13 -5.64 -3.56
N VAL A 247 35.90 -4.32 -3.57
CA VAL A 247 36.50 -3.39 -2.60
C VAL A 247 35.64 -3.33 -1.34
N ARG A 248 36.24 -3.64 -0.18
CA ARG A 248 35.55 -3.69 1.10
C ARG A 248 34.80 -2.39 1.43
N GLU A 249 35.46 -1.24 1.35
CA GLU A 249 34.87 0.06 1.66
C GLU A 249 33.66 0.38 0.76
N PHE A 250 33.69 -0.08 -0.49
CA PHE A 250 32.59 0.07 -1.43
C PHE A 250 31.40 -0.82 -1.05
N VAL A 251 31.67 -2.07 -0.71
CA VAL A 251 30.63 -3.01 -0.26
C VAL A 251 29.98 -2.52 1.04
N GLU A 252 30.75 -1.96 1.98
CA GLU A 252 30.22 -1.37 3.23
C GLU A 252 29.23 -0.21 2.92
N ARG A 253 29.54 0.63 1.93
CA ARG A 253 28.64 1.70 1.46
C ARG A 253 27.34 1.15 0.86
N ILE A 254 27.44 0.10 0.06
CA ILE A 254 26.26 -0.58 -0.49
C ILE A 254 25.40 -1.17 0.62
N VAL A 255 26.00 -1.84 1.59
CA VAL A 255 25.27 -2.42 2.74
C VAL A 255 24.52 -1.34 3.51
N MET A 256 25.13 -0.18 3.76
CA MET A 256 24.46 0.95 4.43
C MET A 256 23.23 1.43 3.64
N VAL A 257 23.39 1.64 2.33
CA VAL A 257 22.34 2.15 1.43
C VAL A 257 21.20 1.13 1.29
N VAL A 258 21.52 -0.15 1.11
CA VAL A 258 20.56 -1.25 1.03
C VAL A 258 19.82 -1.43 2.36
N SER A 259 20.51 -1.29 3.50
CA SER A 259 19.87 -1.35 4.81
C SER A 259 18.82 -0.27 5.01
N ALA A 260 19.15 1.00 4.70
CA ALA A 260 18.18 2.07 4.80
C ALA A 260 16.95 1.83 3.90
N PHE A 261 17.16 1.30 2.70
CA PHE A 261 16.07 0.94 1.80
C PHE A 261 15.20 -0.21 2.33
N VAL A 262 15.81 -1.29 2.82
CA VAL A 262 15.10 -2.42 3.43
C VAL A 262 14.30 -1.98 4.66
N ASP A 263 14.87 -1.12 5.49
CA ASP A 263 14.18 -0.57 6.66
C ASP A 263 13.02 0.33 6.28
N TYR A 264 13.17 1.14 5.23
CA TYR A 264 12.07 1.91 4.65
C TYR A 264 10.92 1.00 4.19
N VAL A 265 11.22 -0.08 3.44
CA VAL A 265 10.19 -1.03 3.01
C VAL A 265 9.48 -1.65 4.21
N LYS A 266 10.22 -2.11 5.22
CA LYS A 266 9.63 -2.69 6.43
C LYS A 266 8.72 -1.72 7.15
N ARG A 267 9.18 -0.47 7.34
CA ARG A 267 8.39 0.58 7.99
C ARG A 267 7.14 0.90 7.18
N SER A 268 7.26 1.06 5.86
CA SER A 268 6.12 1.35 4.98
C SER A 268 5.02 0.28 5.07
N VAL A 269 5.39 -1.01 5.04
CA VAL A 269 4.45 -2.11 5.21
C VAL A 269 3.85 -2.13 6.62
N THR A 270 4.69 -1.95 7.65
CA THR A 270 4.24 -1.93 9.04
C THR A 270 3.25 -0.79 9.29
N THR A 271 3.50 0.41 8.76
CA THR A 271 2.58 1.54 8.81
C THR A 271 1.23 1.17 8.17
N GLY A 272 1.23 0.55 6.98
CA GLY A 272 0.00 0.09 6.36
C GLY A 272 -0.79 -0.90 7.23
N LEU A 273 -0.11 -1.90 7.78
CA LEU A 273 -0.72 -2.92 8.64
C LEU A 273 -1.25 -2.37 9.97
N VAL A 274 -0.58 -1.37 10.55
CA VAL A 274 -0.98 -0.75 11.82
C VAL A 274 -2.16 0.19 11.62
N TYR A 275 -2.13 1.06 10.61
CA TYR A 275 -3.17 2.07 10.39
C TYR A 275 -4.40 1.52 9.66
N GLY A 276 -4.25 0.51 8.80
CA GLY A 276 -5.35 -0.04 8.00
C GLY A 276 -6.58 -0.47 8.81
N PRO A 277 -6.44 -1.19 9.94
CA PRO A 277 -7.57 -1.54 10.81
C PRO A 277 -8.31 -0.34 11.40
N PHE A 278 -7.67 0.81 11.62
CA PHE A 278 -8.36 1.97 12.21
C PHE A 278 -9.39 2.59 11.27
N ILE A 279 -9.28 2.35 9.95
CA ILE A 279 -10.28 2.77 8.96
C ILE A 279 -11.67 2.20 9.28
N THR A 280 -11.74 1.04 9.94
CA THR A 280 -13.00 0.37 10.25
C THR A 280 -13.80 1.04 11.36
N ILE A 281 -13.19 1.93 12.13
CA ILE A 281 -13.81 2.53 13.32
C ILE A 281 -15.12 3.23 12.95
N GLY A 282 -15.14 4.00 11.86
CA GLY A 282 -16.35 4.66 11.38
C GLY A 282 -17.50 3.68 11.15
N TYR A 283 -17.22 2.58 10.45
CA TYR A 283 -18.20 1.51 10.20
C TYR A 283 -18.69 0.84 11.49
N VAL A 284 -17.77 0.53 12.41
CA VAL A 284 -18.14 -0.11 13.70
C VAL A 284 -19.05 0.79 14.53
N PHE A 285 -18.81 2.11 14.56
CA PHE A 285 -19.71 3.05 15.22
C PHE A 285 -21.08 3.09 14.55
N THR A 286 -21.14 3.19 13.21
CA THR A 286 -22.41 3.18 12.48
C THR A 286 -23.20 1.89 12.73
N LEU A 287 -22.51 0.73 12.72
CA LEU A 287 -23.10 -0.56 13.07
C LEU A 287 -23.70 -0.54 14.48
N PHE A 288 -22.89 -0.18 15.48
CA PHE A 288 -23.33 -0.14 16.88
C PHE A 288 -24.57 0.74 17.07
N THR A 289 -24.58 1.91 16.45
CA THR A 289 -25.74 2.81 16.49
C THR A 289 -26.96 2.20 15.77
N ALA A 290 -26.78 1.53 14.62
CA ALA A 290 -27.87 0.86 13.93
C ALA A 290 -28.51 -0.24 14.78
N TYR A 291 -27.71 -1.01 15.52
CA TYR A 291 -28.20 -2.02 16.48
C TYR A 291 -29.03 -1.40 17.61
N ILE A 292 -28.55 -0.31 18.22
CA ILE A 292 -29.29 0.39 19.28
C ILE A 292 -30.60 0.94 18.75
N LEU A 293 -30.59 1.60 17.59
CA LEU A 293 -31.82 2.15 17.02
C LEU A 293 -32.81 1.06 16.63
N SER A 294 -32.33 -0.06 16.08
CA SER A 294 -33.18 -1.20 15.77
C SER A 294 -33.83 -1.79 17.01
N SER A 295 -33.09 -1.90 18.12
CA SER A 295 -33.64 -2.43 19.38
C SER A 295 -34.63 -1.47 20.05
N LEU A 296 -34.34 -0.16 20.03
CA LEU A 296 -35.27 0.87 20.52
C LEU A 296 -36.55 0.92 19.70
N ASN A 297 -36.45 0.84 18.36
CA ASN A 297 -37.61 0.80 17.49
C ASN A 297 -38.47 -0.44 17.74
N ALA A 298 -37.85 -1.62 17.88
CA ALA A 298 -38.57 -2.85 18.22
C ALA A 298 -39.31 -2.72 19.56
N GLY A 299 -38.65 -2.15 20.58
CA GLY A 299 -39.27 -1.90 21.89
C GLY A 299 -40.44 -0.90 21.82
N ALA A 300 -40.30 0.18 21.05
CA ALA A 300 -41.35 1.19 20.87
C ALA A 300 -42.57 0.62 20.14
N VAL A 301 -42.37 -0.21 19.13
CA VAL A 301 -43.44 -0.94 18.42
C VAL A 301 -44.18 -1.87 19.39
N ILE A 302 -43.46 -2.63 20.22
CA ILE A 302 -44.08 -3.51 21.24
C ILE A 302 -44.88 -2.68 22.26
N ALA A 303 -44.36 -1.52 22.65
CA ALA A 303 -45.00 -0.62 23.61
C ALA A 303 -46.10 0.27 23.01
N ASN A 304 -46.35 0.21 21.69
CA ASN A 304 -47.25 1.14 20.97
C ASN A 304 -46.93 2.63 21.22
N VAL A 305 -45.64 2.97 21.35
CA VAL A 305 -45.17 4.35 21.53
C VAL A 305 -44.63 4.85 20.20
N GLN A 306 -45.08 6.03 19.76
CA GLN A 306 -44.45 6.71 18.61
C GLN A 306 -43.05 7.19 19.01
N MET A 307 -42.05 6.74 18.26
CA MET A 307 -40.69 7.26 18.41
C MET A 307 -40.60 8.69 17.86
N PRO A 308 -39.88 9.60 18.54
CA PRO A 308 -39.67 10.97 18.06
C PRO A 308 -38.77 11.05 16.82
N ILE A 309 -38.15 9.95 16.40
CA ILE A 309 -37.24 9.86 15.27
C ILE A 309 -37.80 8.82 14.27
N THR A 310 -38.00 9.23 13.02
CA THR A 310 -38.44 8.34 11.94
C THR A 310 -37.32 7.38 11.58
N PHE A 311 -37.45 6.13 12.00
CA PHE A 311 -36.49 5.08 11.72
C PHE A 311 -36.80 4.39 10.39
N ASN A 312 -35.91 4.50 9.40
CA ASN A 312 -36.09 3.81 8.13
C ASN A 312 -35.36 2.47 8.13
N VAL A 313 -36.09 1.38 8.35
CA VAL A 313 -35.55 0.01 8.31
C VAL A 313 -34.88 -0.31 6.96
N SER A 314 -35.47 0.13 5.85
CA SER A 314 -34.88 -0.04 4.51
C SER A 314 -33.66 0.86 4.25
N GLY A 315 -33.48 1.92 5.05
CA GLY A 315 -32.29 2.78 5.01
C GLY A 315 -31.06 2.12 5.65
N ILE A 316 -31.27 1.15 6.55
CA ILE A 316 -30.19 0.44 7.25
C ILE A 316 -29.40 -0.41 6.26
N SER A 317 -30.08 -1.28 5.53
CA SER A 317 -29.50 -2.15 4.50
C SER A 317 -28.85 -1.33 3.38
N ALA A 318 -29.55 -0.29 2.90
CA ALA A 318 -29.09 0.60 1.84
C ALA A 318 -27.83 1.40 2.22
N ALA A 319 -27.65 1.75 3.49
CA ALA A 319 -26.46 2.45 3.98
C ALA A 319 -25.32 1.50 4.38
N LEU A 320 -25.63 0.45 5.13
CA LEU A 320 -24.63 -0.40 5.76
C LEU A 320 -23.98 -1.39 4.79
N ILE A 321 -24.71 -1.92 3.79
CA ILE A 321 -24.11 -2.85 2.82
C ILE A 321 -23.03 -2.15 1.98
N PRO A 322 -23.27 -0.98 1.35
CA PRO A 322 -22.22 -0.28 0.61
C PRO A 322 -21.07 0.18 1.51
N LEU A 323 -21.37 0.63 2.74
CA LEU A 323 -20.36 1.05 3.71
C LEU A 323 -19.48 -0.12 4.16
N ALA A 324 -20.04 -1.31 4.37
CA ALA A 324 -19.30 -2.52 4.68
C ALA A 324 -18.33 -2.89 3.56
N VAL A 325 -18.79 -2.86 2.30
CA VAL A 325 -17.95 -3.16 1.13
C VAL A 325 -16.85 -2.12 0.96
N SER A 326 -17.17 -0.83 1.04
CA SER A 326 -16.19 0.24 0.83
C SER A 326 -15.14 0.27 1.96
N THR A 327 -15.56 0.05 3.20
CA THR A 327 -14.65 -0.05 4.36
C THR A 327 -13.75 -1.27 4.24
N ALA A 328 -14.28 -2.44 3.86
CA ALA A 328 -13.48 -3.65 3.66
C ALA A 328 -12.40 -3.43 2.59
N ILE A 329 -12.77 -2.86 1.43
CA ILE A 329 -11.83 -2.55 0.34
C ILE A 329 -10.76 -1.56 0.80
N LEU A 330 -11.14 -0.48 1.49
CA LEU A 330 -10.22 0.53 1.98
C LEU A 330 -9.26 -0.02 3.04
N THR A 331 -9.77 -0.76 4.02
CA THR A 331 -8.97 -1.41 5.06
C THR A 331 -7.97 -2.37 4.44
N GLY A 332 -8.43 -3.27 3.56
CA GLY A 332 -7.53 -4.21 2.92
C GLY A 332 -6.49 -3.54 2.02
N LYS A 333 -6.87 -2.48 1.29
CA LYS A 333 -5.94 -1.70 0.47
C LYS A 333 -4.91 -0.93 1.31
N ALA A 334 -5.33 -0.32 2.41
CA ALA A 334 -4.43 0.36 3.35
C ALA A 334 -3.44 -0.62 4.00
N MET A 335 -3.91 -1.82 4.36
CA MET A 335 -3.08 -2.87 4.92
C MET A 335 -2.08 -3.43 3.90
N HIS A 336 -2.56 -3.79 2.70
CA HIS A 336 -1.70 -4.42 1.71
C HIS A 336 -2.23 -4.43 0.27
N SER A 337 -3.49 -4.77 0.02
CA SER A 337 -3.97 -4.88 -1.36
C SER A 337 -5.48 -4.82 -1.46
N ILE A 338 -5.99 -4.46 -2.65
CA ILE A 338 -7.43 -4.49 -2.93
C ILE A 338 -7.99 -5.91 -2.76
N GLY A 339 -7.22 -6.93 -3.14
CA GLY A 339 -7.64 -8.33 -2.96
C GLY A 339 -7.80 -8.71 -1.49
N LEU A 340 -6.95 -8.19 -0.60
CA LEU A 340 -7.15 -8.38 0.83
C LEU A 340 -8.48 -7.76 1.27
N GLY A 341 -8.83 -6.60 0.71
CA GLY A 341 -10.09 -5.94 1.01
C GLY A 341 -11.31 -6.71 0.51
N VAL A 342 -11.23 -7.32 -0.66
CA VAL A 342 -12.27 -8.22 -1.18
C VAL A 342 -12.47 -9.45 -0.28
N VAL A 343 -11.38 -10.03 0.22
CA VAL A 343 -11.44 -11.15 1.17
C VAL A 343 -12.08 -10.75 2.49
N LEU A 344 -11.96 -9.49 2.89
CA LEU A 344 -12.57 -8.97 4.11
C LEU A 344 -14.08 -8.71 3.95
N ILE A 345 -14.63 -8.57 2.73
CA ILE A 345 -16.05 -8.25 2.52
C ILE A 345 -17.00 -9.13 3.36
N PRO A 346 -16.89 -10.47 3.35
CA PRO A 346 -17.74 -11.34 4.19
C PRO A 346 -17.67 -10.99 5.67
N LEU A 347 -16.47 -10.69 6.19
CA LEU A 347 -16.29 -10.35 7.61
C LEU A 347 -17.05 -9.07 7.98
N PHE A 348 -17.05 -8.07 7.09
CA PHE A 348 -17.78 -6.82 7.32
C PHE A 348 -19.29 -6.99 7.13
N LEU A 349 -19.74 -7.97 6.35
CA LEU A 349 -21.17 -8.24 6.14
C LEU A 349 -21.80 -9.12 7.22
N ILE A 350 -21.04 -9.96 7.94
CA ILE A 350 -21.55 -10.83 9.02
C ILE A 350 -22.41 -10.05 10.05
N PRO A 351 -21.96 -8.90 10.58
CA PRO A 351 -22.74 -8.12 11.53
C PRO A 351 -24.04 -7.55 10.97
N LEU A 352 -24.31 -7.63 9.67
CA LEU A 352 -25.57 -7.16 9.07
C LEU A 352 -26.66 -8.23 9.07
N ILE A 353 -26.30 -9.50 9.26
CA ILE A 353 -27.25 -10.62 9.23
C ILE A 353 -28.41 -10.39 10.21
N PRO A 354 -28.20 -10.16 11.52
CA PRO A 354 -29.32 -10.00 12.46
C PRO A 354 -30.08 -8.66 12.31
N LEU A 355 -29.58 -7.73 11.49
CA LEU A 355 -30.27 -6.46 11.18
C LEU A 355 -31.16 -6.56 9.93
N THR A 356 -30.93 -7.56 9.08
CA THR A 356 -31.56 -7.70 7.75
C THR A 356 -32.35 -9.00 7.59
N TRP A 357 -32.16 -9.96 8.49
CA TRP A 357 -32.87 -11.24 8.54
C TRP A 357 -33.86 -11.28 9.67
#